data_AF-A0A848C4P9-F1
#
_entry.id   AF-A0A848C4P9-F1
#
_cell.length_a   1.000
_cell.length_b   1.000
_cell.length_c   1.000
_cell.angle_alpha   90.00
_cell.angle_beta   90.00
_cell.angle_gamma   90.00
#
_symmetry.space_group_name_H-M   'P 1'
#
loop_
_entity.id
_entity.type
_entity.pdbx_description
1 polymer ?
#
loop_
_entity_poly.entity_id
_entity_poly.type
_entity_poly.pdbx_seq_one_letter_code
_entity_poly.pdbx_strand_id
1 'polypeptide(L)'
;MKFLKNFKIVFIYIIFLLIFLGFVKFSNISLQNFYTTLIPYFGIFYYLLIITIFADILFCFNKSKIKRTVYRIRLIFFNIFLLTFIFLIVLGYTKVTAELTPYHLLFISLNTFHLGYMFTELILYLFEKFDFVILLGVAFSILLSSLFISSAGIISLFIKKRKIESLHIANLEKKKADIQTRIDIKEALINEEEDEYIKYNQAQDMAIKEQLERARKENFKI
;
A
#
# COMPACT_ATOMS: atom_id res chain seq x y z
N MET A 1 33.91 -12.96 -15.62
CA MET A 1 33.41 -11.79 -16.39
C MET A 1 31.98 -11.30 -16.03
N LYS A 2 31.04 -12.16 -15.57
CA LYS A 2 29.71 -11.72 -15.07
C LYS A 2 29.75 -10.98 -13.73
N PHE A 3 30.71 -11.29 -12.85
CA PHE A 3 30.89 -10.65 -11.55
C PHE A 3 31.20 -9.14 -11.68
N LEU A 4 32.13 -8.76 -12.56
CA LEU A 4 32.49 -7.35 -12.83
C LEU A 4 31.34 -6.50 -13.42
N LYS A 5 30.36 -7.11 -14.11
CA LYS A 5 29.19 -6.40 -14.64
C LYS A 5 28.25 -5.91 -13.53
N ASN A 6 28.19 -6.62 -12.39
CA ASN A 6 27.41 -6.20 -11.23
C ASN A 6 28.14 -5.13 -10.39
N PHE A 7 29.48 -5.11 -10.45
CA PHE A 7 30.30 -4.12 -9.74
C PHE A 7 30.48 -2.79 -10.47
N LYS A 8 30.08 -2.66 -11.75
CA LYS A 8 30.06 -1.36 -12.45
C LYS A 8 29.29 -0.29 -11.68
N ILE A 9 28.19 -0.69 -11.06
CA ILE A 9 27.35 0.19 -10.26
C ILE A 9 28.06 0.58 -8.96
N VAL A 10 28.69 -0.37 -8.27
CA VAL A 10 29.51 -0.11 -7.06
C VAL A 10 30.67 0.83 -7.39
N PHE A 11 31.33 0.66 -8.54
CA PHE A 11 32.40 1.54 -9.01
C PHE A 11 31.91 2.96 -9.28
N ILE A 12 30.69 3.12 -9.83
CA ILE A 12 30.06 4.44 -10.00
C ILE A 12 29.73 5.07 -8.64
N TYR A 13 29.28 4.30 -7.64
CA TYR A 13 29.07 4.82 -6.28
C TYR A 13 30.37 5.20 -5.58
N ILE A 14 31.43 4.43 -5.76
CA ILE A 14 32.77 4.79 -5.26
C ILE A 14 33.25 6.07 -5.94
N ILE A 15 33.06 6.23 -7.25
CA ILE A 15 33.36 7.46 -7.98
C ILE A 15 32.51 8.64 -7.46
N PHE A 16 31.23 8.44 -7.18
CA PHE A 16 30.36 9.49 -6.66
C PHE A 16 30.68 9.88 -5.21
N LEU A 17 31.02 8.89 -4.36
CA LEU A 17 31.55 9.11 -3.01
C LEU A 17 32.85 9.90 -3.08
N LEU A 18 33.74 9.57 -4.04
CA LEU A 18 34.98 10.30 -4.28
C LEU A 18 34.74 11.71 -4.84
N ILE A 19 33.71 11.94 -5.66
CA ILE A 19 33.32 13.27 -6.12
C ILE A 19 32.73 14.08 -4.96
N PHE A 20 31.92 13.48 -4.10
CA PHE A 20 31.35 14.13 -2.92
C PHE A 20 32.43 14.47 -1.88
N LEU A 21 33.29 13.51 -1.54
CA LEU A 21 34.48 13.73 -0.71
C LEU A 21 35.43 14.74 -1.36
N GLY A 22 35.55 14.71 -2.69
CA GLY A 22 36.28 15.70 -3.48
C GLY A 22 35.69 17.09 -3.33
N PHE A 23 34.38 17.26 -3.40
CA PHE A 23 33.69 18.54 -3.22
C PHE A 23 33.87 19.09 -1.80
N VAL A 24 33.80 18.22 -0.79
CA VAL A 24 34.11 18.56 0.61
C VAL A 24 35.58 18.98 0.77
N LYS A 25 36.50 18.29 0.09
CA LYS A 25 37.95 18.61 0.11
C LYS A 25 38.28 19.89 -0.66
N PHE A 26 37.63 20.14 -1.80
CA PHE A 26 37.80 21.34 -2.63
C PHE A 26 37.18 22.60 -2.01
N SER A 27 36.15 22.44 -1.17
CA SER A 27 35.59 23.54 -0.37
C SER A 27 36.39 23.83 0.91
N ASN A 28 37.45 23.06 1.21
CA ASN A 28 38.24 23.17 2.45
C ASN A 28 37.42 23.06 3.75
N ILE A 29 36.19 22.53 3.67
CA ILE A 29 35.33 22.34 4.84
C ILE A 29 35.60 20.93 5.35
N SER A 30 36.14 20.79 6.56
CA SER A 30 36.25 19.47 7.18
C SER A 30 34.84 18.88 7.37
N LEU A 31 34.68 17.56 7.21
CA LEU A 31 33.41 16.86 7.49
C LEU A 31 32.87 17.19 8.88
N GLN A 32 33.78 17.41 9.83
CA GLN A 32 33.47 17.83 11.19
C GLN A 32 32.94 19.28 11.23
N ASN A 33 33.56 20.21 10.50
CA ASN A 33 33.10 21.59 10.38
C ASN A 33 31.71 21.64 9.72
N PHE A 34 31.47 20.86 8.67
CA PHE A 34 30.17 20.78 8.01
C PHE A 34 29.07 20.28 8.96
N TYR A 35 29.36 19.24 9.73
CA TYR A 35 28.46 18.70 10.75
C TYR A 35 28.17 19.72 11.86
N THR A 36 29.21 20.34 12.42
CA THR A 36 29.07 21.38 13.45
C THR A 36 28.35 22.62 12.95
N THR A 37 28.45 22.93 11.65
CA THR A 37 27.73 24.05 11.06
C THR A 37 26.26 23.73 10.81
N LEU A 38 25.89 22.53 10.36
CA LEU A 38 24.48 22.26 10.00
C LEU A 38 23.55 22.02 11.20
N ILE A 39 24.06 21.42 12.27
CA ILE A 39 23.22 21.03 13.43
C ILE A 39 22.56 22.24 14.11
N PRO A 40 23.24 23.37 14.35
CA PRO A 40 22.57 24.55 14.91
C PRO A 40 21.44 25.10 14.02
N TYR A 41 21.55 24.98 12.69
CA TYR A 41 20.53 25.52 11.77
C TYR A 41 19.35 24.59 11.57
N PHE A 42 19.59 23.28 11.44
CA PHE A 42 18.55 22.29 11.13
C PHE A 42 18.15 21.42 12.31
N GLY A 43 18.92 21.41 13.40
CA GLY A 43 18.61 20.65 14.62
C GLY A 43 18.35 19.17 14.33
N ILE A 44 17.29 18.64 14.94
CA ILE A 44 16.83 17.25 14.72
C ILE A 44 16.43 16.96 13.26
N PHE A 45 16.08 17.97 12.47
CA PHE A 45 15.75 17.78 11.05
C PHE A 45 16.95 17.53 10.16
N TYR A 46 18.18 17.70 10.67
CA TYR A 46 19.38 17.24 10.01
C TYR A 46 19.31 15.74 9.64
N TYR A 47 18.69 14.92 10.51
CA TYR A 47 18.48 13.50 10.23
C TYR A 47 17.51 13.27 9.06
N LEU A 48 16.45 14.08 8.93
CA LEU A 48 15.54 13.98 7.76
C LEU A 48 16.27 14.32 6.46
N LEU A 49 17.16 15.32 6.49
CA LEU A 49 17.98 15.68 5.34
C LEU A 49 18.89 14.52 4.93
N ILE A 50 19.56 13.87 5.89
CA ILE A 50 20.35 12.66 5.65
C ILE A 50 19.50 11.54 5.05
N ILE A 51 18.35 11.23 5.67
CA ILE A 51 17.45 10.17 5.19
C ILE A 51 17.00 10.43 3.76
N THR A 52 16.73 11.70 3.43
CA THR A 52 16.31 12.10 2.08
C THR A 52 17.42 11.87 1.06
N ILE A 53 18.66 12.25 1.39
CA ILE A 53 19.84 12.00 0.55
C ILE A 53 20.03 10.49 0.34
N PHE A 54 19.96 9.69 1.41
CA PHE A 54 20.07 8.22 1.31
C PHE A 54 18.95 7.62 0.46
N ALA A 55 17.71 8.07 0.64
CA ALA A 55 16.58 7.60 -0.14
C ALA A 55 16.75 7.94 -1.63
N ASP A 56 17.23 9.15 -1.95
CA ASP A 56 17.52 9.55 -3.34
C ASP A 56 18.63 8.71 -3.97
N ILE A 57 19.68 8.37 -3.20
CA ILE A 57 20.72 7.44 -3.62
C ILE A 57 20.11 6.06 -3.92
N LEU A 58 19.26 5.54 -3.04
CA LEU A 58 18.59 4.25 -3.23
C LEU A 58 17.66 4.26 -4.46
N PHE A 59 17.03 5.39 -4.77
CA PHE A 59 16.17 5.51 -5.94
C PHE A 59 16.93 5.60 -7.27
N CYS A 60 18.22 5.92 -7.27
CA CYS A 60 19.06 5.83 -8.46
C CYS A 60 19.21 4.39 -8.98
N PHE A 61 19.06 3.38 -8.13
CA PHE A 61 19.08 1.96 -8.54
C PHE A 61 17.77 1.50 -9.19
N ASN A 62 16.69 2.28 -9.08
CA ASN A 62 15.40 1.91 -9.65
C ASN A 62 15.37 2.19 -11.16
N LYS A 63 15.29 1.12 -11.96
CA LYS A 63 15.29 1.22 -13.44
C LYS A 63 14.06 1.89 -14.02
N SER A 64 12.94 1.94 -13.30
CA SER A 64 11.70 2.54 -13.80
C SER A 64 11.63 4.03 -13.44
N LYS A 65 11.67 4.89 -14.47
CA LYS A 65 11.52 6.36 -14.33
C LYS A 65 10.22 6.73 -13.59
N ILE A 66 9.10 6.08 -13.93
CA ILE A 66 7.79 6.33 -13.34
C ILE A 66 7.78 5.97 -11.85
N LYS A 67 8.27 4.77 -11.49
CA LYS A 67 8.34 4.37 -10.08
C LYS A 67 9.19 5.35 -9.28
N ARG A 68 10.38 5.70 -9.80
CA ARG A 68 11.28 6.68 -9.17
C ARG A 68 10.59 8.02 -8.92
N THR A 69 9.89 8.57 -9.90
CA THR A 69 9.16 9.84 -9.75
C THR A 69 8.06 9.72 -8.69
N VAL A 70 7.27 8.66 -8.71
CA VAL A 70 6.22 8.42 -7.71
C VAL A 70 6.81 8.32 -6.30
N TYR A 71 7.91 7.61 -6.11
CA TYR A 71 8.56 7.50 -4.81
C TYR A 71 9.14 8.83 -4.32
N ARG A 72 9.77 9.62 -5.19
CA ARG A 72 10.26 10.96 -4.84
C ARG A 72 9.14 11.89 -4.41
N ILE A 73 8.04 11.90 -5.17
CA ILE A 73 6.83 12.66 -4.80
C ILE A 73 6.36 12.22 -3.40
N ARG A 74 6.25 10.91 -3.15
CA ARG A 74 5.83 10.40 -1.84
C ARG A 74 6.79 10.79 -0.71
N LEU A 75 8.10 10.76 -0.94
CA LEU A 75 9.11 11.16 0.04
C LEU A 75 9.01 12.66 0.37
N ILE A 76 8.82 13.51 -0.64
CA ILE A 76 8.60 14.94 -0.44
C ILE A 76 7.35 15.17 0.41
N PHE A 77 6.23 14.54 0.07
CA PHE A 77 4.99 14.67 0.84
C PHE A 77 5.12 14.08 2.25
N PHE A 78 5.92 13.02 2.44
CA PHE A 78 6.22 12.49 3.78
C PHE A 78 7.03 13.48 4.62
N ASN A 79 8.03 14.17 4.03
CA ASN A 79 8.77 15.21 4.72
C ASN A 79 7.89 16.41 5.08
N ILE A 80 7.02 16.84 4.15
CA ILE A 80 6.02 17.90 4.43
C ILE A 80 5.12 17.47 5.59
N PHE A 81 4.61 16.23 5.56
CA PHE A 81 3.80 15.67 6.64
C PHE A 81 4.52 15.75 8.00
N LEU A 82 5.77 15.29 8.08
CA LEU A 82 6.55 15.32 9.32
C LEU A 82 6.79 16.74 9.83
N LEU A 83 7.13 17.67 8.94
CA LEU A 83 7.35 19.07 9.29
C LEU A 83 6.07 19.71 9.84
N THR A 84 4.94 19.51 9.15
CA THR A 84 3.65 20.05 9.60
C THR A 84 3.19 19.40 10.90
N PHE A 85 3.47 18.11 11.10
CA PHE A 85 3.15 17.42 12.34
C PHE A 85 3.95 17.96 13.52
N ILE A 86 5.25 18.14 13.36
CA ILE A 86 6.11 18.73 14.40
C ILE A 86 5.72 20.17 14.70
N PHE A 87 5.38 20.95 13.67
CA PHE A 87 4.85 22.29 13.86
C PHE A 87 3.59 22.31 14.75
N LEU A 88 2.62 21.41 14.47
CA LEU A 88 1.43 21.29 15.31
C LEU A 88 1.76 20.84 16.74
N ILE A 89 2.72 19.94 16.92
CA ILE A 89 3.18 19.52 18.25
C ILE A 89 3.73 20.72 19.02
N VAL A 90 4.59 21.53 18.40
CA VAL A 90 5.17 22.72 19.05
C VAL A 90 4.09 23.70 19.46
N LEU A 91 3.16 24.01 18.55
CA LEU A 91 2.04 24.91 18.84
C LEU A 91 1.13 24.37 19.94
N GLY A 92 0.75 23.09 19.85
CA GLY A 92 -0.11 22.43 20.82
C GLY A 92 0.55 22.34 22.20
N TYR A 93 1.82 21.95 22.25
CA TYR A 93 2.61 21.89 23.48
C TYR A 93 2.72 23.28 24.10
N THR A 94 3.13 24.28 23.33
CA THR A 94 3.25 25.67 23.80
C THR A 94 1.92 26.18 24.34
N LYS A 95 0.80 25.88 23.67
CA LYS A 95 -0.54 26.29 24.11
C LYS A 95 -0.96 25.64 25.44
N VAL A 96 -0.50 24.43 25.71
CA VAL A 96 -0.84 23.65 26.92
C VAL A 96 0.07 24.01 28.10
N THR A 97 1.37 24.21 27.85
CA THR A 97 2.37 24.36 28.92
C THR A 97 2.74 25.82 29.20
N ALA A 98 2.41 26.75 28.31
CA ALA A 98 2.79 28.15 28.41
C ALA A 98 1.77 29.08 27.71
N GLU A 99 2.04 30.39 27.76
CA GLU A 99 1.31 31.35 26.94
C GLU A 99 1.81 31.34 25.51
N LEU A 100 0.88 31.30 24.55
CA LEU A 100 1.17 31.26 23.12
C LEU A 100 1.70 32.61 22.64
N THR A 101 2.99 32.83 22.86
CA THR A 101 3.72 34.07 22.56
C THR A 101 4.99 33.73 21.76
N PRO A 102 5.52 34.68 20.96
CA PRO A 102 6.73 34.44 20.17
C PRO A 102 7.92 33.99 21.02
N TYR A 103 8.10 34.58 22.21
CA TYR A 103 9.17 34.20 23.12
C TYR A 103 9.09 32.73 23.55
N HIS A 104 7.92 32.27 23.98
CA HIS A 104 7.74 30.88 24.42
C HIS A 104 7.88 29.90 23.25
N LEU A 105 7.40 30.26 22.06
CA LEU A 105 7.58 29.46 20.85
C LEU A 105 9.06 29.30 20.47
N LEU A 106 9.84 30.39 20.54
CA LEU A 106 11.27 30.37 20.28
C LEU A 106 11.98 29.46 21.30
N PHE A 107 11.69 29.68 22.58
CA PHE A 107 12.31 28.93 23.68
C PHE A 107 12.02 27.44 23.58
N ILE A 108 10.76 27.05 23.40
CA ILE A 108 10.33 25.65 23.30
C ILE A 108 10.91 24.99 22.04
N SER A 109 10.93 25.69 20.91
CA SER A 109 11.45 25.14 19.64
C SER A 109 12.95 24.84 19.71
N LEU A 110 13.76 25.71 20.33
CA LEU A 110 15.20 25.53 20.43
C LEU A 110 15.62 24.63 21.60
N ASN A 111 15.02 24.81 22.77
CA ASN A 111 15.47 24.15 24.00
C ASN A 111 14.76 22.83 24.28
N THR A 112 13.47 22.71 23.93
CA THR A 112 12.70 21.47 24.20
C THR A 112 12.77 20.52 23.02
N PHE A 113 12.54 21.02 21.80
CA PHE A 113 12.46 20.18 20.60
C PHE A 113 13.74 20.17 19.76
N HIS A 114 14.70 21.04 20.05
CA HIS A 114 15.97 21.15 19.33
C HIS A 114 15.78 21.21 17.80
N LEU A 115 14.84 22.03 17.33
CA LEU A 115 14.46 22.10 15.92
C LEU A 115 15.51 22.82 15.05
N GLY A 116 16.46 23.51 15.67
CA GLY A 116 17.41 24.37 14.99
C GLY A 116 16.83 25.73 14.63
N TYR A 117 17.73 26.65 14.28
CA TYR A 117 17.40 28.06 14.08
C TYR A 117 16.42 28.29 12.91
N MET A 118 16.67 27.67 11.74
CA MET A 118 15.85 27.93 10.55
C MET A 118 14.39 27.51 10.72
N PHE A 119 14.16 26.34 11.35
CA PHE A 119 12.80 25.88 11.58
C PHE A 119 12.12 26.72 12.65
N THR A 120 12.83 27.09 13.71
CA THR A 120 12.27 27.95 14.77
C THR A 120 11.82 29.30 14.20
N GLU A 121 12.64 29.94 13.39
CA GLU A 121 12.30 31.21 12.73
C GLU A 121 11.09 31.07 11.79
N LEU A 122 10.98 29.95 11.06
CA LEU A 122 9.81 29.68 10.22
C LEU A 122 8.53 29.57 11.06
N ILE A 123 8.59 28.88 12.21
CA ILE A 123 7.44 28.73 13.12
C ILE A 123 7.00 30.10 13.65
N LEU A 124 7.96 30.92 14.08
CA LEU A 124 7.71 32.27 14.58
C LEU A 124 7.10 33.16 13.51
N TYR A 125 7.70 33.18 12.32
CA TYR A 125 7.20 33.97 11.20
C TYR A 125 5.75 33.60 10.84
N LEU A 126 5.44 32.31 10.77
CA LEU A 126 4.08 31.85 10.48
C LEU A 126 3.10 32.21 11.59
N PHE A 127 3.51 32.13 12.85
CA PHE A 127 2.67 32.49 13.99
C PHE A 127 2.41 34.01 14.07
N GLU A 128 3.41 34.84 13.79
CA GLU A 128 3.27 36.30 13.85
C GLU A 128 2.41 36.87 12.71
N LYS A 129 2.37 36.18 11.56
CA LYS A 129 1.68 36.67 10.36
C LYS A 129 0.25 36.17 10.22
N PHE A 130 -0.12 35.07 10.87
CA PHE A 130 -1.41 34.43 10.68
C PHE A 130 -2.11 34.15 12.00
N ASP A 131 -3.43 34.34 12.03
CA ASP A 131 -4.23 33.94 13.19
C ASP A 131 -4.09 32.45 13.48
N PHE A 132 -4.03 32.11 14.77
CA PHE A 132 -3.83 30.74 15.23
C PHE A 132 -4.84 29.74 14.66
N VAL A 133 -6.12 30.13 14.53
CA VAL A 133 -7.18 29.26 13.99
C VAL A 133 -6.96 28.98 12.50
N ILE A 134 -6.57 30.00 11.73
CA ILE A 134 -6.27 29.87 10.30
C ILE A 134 -5.04 28.97 10.13
N LEU A 135 -4.00 29.21 10.93
CA LEU A 135 -2.77 28.45 10.94
C LEU A 135 -3.01 26.97 11.23
N LEU A 136 -3.85 26.66 12.22
CA LEU A 136 -4.30 25.30 12.51
C LEU A 136 -5.04 24.68 11.31
N GLY A 137 -6.03 25.38 10.75
CA GLY A 137 -6.81 24.88 9.63
C GLY A 137 -5.96 24.56 8.40
N VAL A 138 -4.98 25.43 8.09
CA VAL A 138 -4.03 25.22 6.99
C VAL A 138 -3.10 24.03 7.29
N ALA A 139 -2.54 23.95 8.49
CA ALA A 139 -1.67 22.85 8.89
C ALA A 139 -2.40 21.49 8.85
N PHE A 140 -3.64 21.41 9.34
CA PHE A 140 -4.46 20.21 9.24
C PHE A 140 -4.76 19.82 7.78
N SER A 141 -5.06 20.81 6.93
CA SER A 141 -5.31 20.57 5.50
C SER A 141 -4.08 20.02 4.78
N ILE A 142 -2.90 20.56 5.09
CA ILE A 142 -1.61 20.09 4.58
C ILE A 142 -1.32 18.67 5.08
N LEU A 143 -1.57 18.37 6.36
CA LEU A 143 -1.40 17.03 6.92
C LEU A 143 -2.28 16.00 6.21
N LEU A 144 -3.56 16.29 6.00
CA LEU A 144 -4.48 15.37 5.33
C LEU A 144 -4.04 15.09 3.89
N SER A 145 -3.67 16.13 3.16
CA SER A 145 -3.25 16.02 1.76
C SER A 145 -1.92 15.28 1.63
N SER A 146 -0.95 15.58 2.49
CA SER A 146 0.36 14.92 2.50
C SER A 146 0.28 13.45 2.94
N LEU A 147 -0.57 13.13 3.92
CA LEU A 147 -0.87 11.75 4.33
C LEU A 147 -1.51 10.96 3.19
N PHE A 148 -2.49 11.54 2.49
CA PHE A 148 -3.16 10.89 1.37
C PHE A 148 -2.18 10.56 0.24
N ILE A 149 -1.36 11.52 -0.18
CA ILE A 149 -0.42 11.33 -1.28
C ILE A 149 0.71 10.36 -0.91
N SER A 150 1.22 10.44 0.32
CA SER A 150 2.26 9.52 0.81
C SER A 150 1.75 8.07 0.97
N SER A 151 0.47 7.87 1.30
CA SER A 151 -0.15 6.55 1.51
C SER A 151 -0.86 5.96 0.29
N ALA A 152 -1.07 6.72 -0.79
CA ALA A 152 -1.77 6.30 -2.00
C ALA A 152 -1.29 4.95 -2.59
N GLY A 153 0.00 4.64 -2.48
CA GLY A 153 0.56 3.36 -2.91
C GLY A 153 0.02 2.16 -2.12
N ILE A 154 -0.13 2.29 -0.81
CA ILE A 154 -0.67 1.23 0.07
C ILE A 154 -2.16 1.02 -0.25
N ILE A 155 -2.90 2.12 -0.42
CA ILE A 155 -4.32 2.09 -0.82
C ILE A 155 -4.46 1.38 -2.17
N SER A 156 -3.60 1.68 -3.15
CA SER A 156 -3.63 1.04 -4.46
C SER A 156 -3.35 -0.47 -4.42
N LEU A 157 -2.44 -0.92 -3.54
CA LEU A 157 -2.15 -2.33 -3.34
C LEU A 157 -3.33 -3.05 -2.68
N PHE A 158 -3.96 -2.40 -1.70
CA PHE A 158 -5.16 -2.93 -1.04
C PHE A 158 -6.33 -3.09 -2.02
N ILE A 159 -6.59 -2.07 -2.85
CA ILE A 159 -7.61 -2.12 -3.91
C ILE A 159 -7.32 -3.24 -4.91
N LYS A 160 -6.06 -3.37 -5.37
CA LYS A 160 -5.68 -4.44 -6.29
C LYS A 160 -5.87 -5.83 -5.68
N LYS A 161 -5.46 -6.02 -4.42
CA LYS A 161 -5.64 -7.27 -3.69
C LYS A 161 -7.14 -7.63 -3.59
N ARG A 162 -7.97 -6.68 -3.17
CA ARG A 162 -9.43 -6.86 -3.11
C ARG A 162 -10.05 -7.19 -4.47
N LYS A 163 -9.59 -6.58 -5.55
CA LYS A 163 -10.07 -6.88 -6.90
C LYS A 163 -9.73 -8.30 -7.33
N ILE A 164 -8.55 -8.80 -6.98
CA ILE A 164 -8.15 -10.19 -7.27
C ILE A 164 -9.02 -11.16 -6.46
N GLU A 165 -9.22 -10.88 -5.17
CA GLU A 165 -10.08 -11.68 -4.30
C GLU A 165 -11.53 -11.71 -4.81
N SER A 166 -12.09 -10.57 -5.23
CA SER A 166 -13.46 -10.51 -5.76
C SER A 166 -13.61 -11.30 -7.06
N LEU A 167 -12.60 -11.26 -7.95
CA LEU A 167 -12.60 -12.05 -9.18
C LEU A 167 -12.48 -13.55 -8.88
N HIS A 168 -11.71 -13.93 -7.85
CA HIS A 168 -11.59 -15.32 -7.44
C HIS A 168 -12.92 -15.85 -6.89
N ILE A 169 -13.60 -15.08 -6.03
CA ILE A 169 -14.92 -15.42 -5.49
C ILE A 169 -15.94 -15.58 -6.63
N ALA A 170 -16.01 -14.61 -7.56
CA ALA A 170 -16.92 -14.68 -8.70
C ALA A 170 -16.67 -15.92 -9.58
N ASN A 171 -15.40 -16.33 -9.76
CA ASN A 171 -15.07 -17.55 -10.47
C ASN A 171 -15.46 -18.83 -9.71
N LEU A 172 -15.33 -18.84 -8.37
CA LEU A 172 -15.77 -19.95 -7.54
C LEU A 172 -17.30 -20.10 -7.55
N GLU A 173 -18.04 -18.99 -7.52
CA GLU A 173 -19.50 -18.99 -7.65
C GLU A 173 -19.95 -19.54 -9.01
N LYS A 174 -19.29 -19.13 -10.10
CA LYS A 174 -19.55 -19.70 -11.43
C LYS A 174 -19.26 -21.20 -11.49
N LYS A 175 -18.15 -21.66 -10.89
CA LYS A 175 -17.84 -23.10 -10.83
C LYS A 175 -18.86 -23.87 -9.99
N LYS A 176 -19.34 -23.29 -8.89
CA LYS A 176 -20.40 -23.89 -8.07
C LYS A 176 -21.69 -24.05 -8.88
N ALA A 177 -22.07 -23.04 -9.66
CA ALA A 177 -23.23 -23.11 -10.54
C ALA A 177 -23.07 -24.20 -11.61
N ASP A 178 -21.92 -24.29 -12.29
CA ASP A 178 -21.66 -25.32 -13.31
C ASP A 178 -21.70 -26.75 -12.72
N ILE A 179 -21.15 -26.94 -11.50
CA ILE A 179 -21.23 -28.22 -10.80
C ILE A 179 -22.68 -28.55 -10.45
N GLN A 180 -23.47 -27.59 -9.97
CA GLN A 180 -24.87 -27.81 -9.65
C GLN A 180 -25.65 -28.24 -10.90
N THR A 181 -25.46 -27.56 -12.03
CA THR A 181 -26.11 -27.93 -13.29
C THR A 181 -25.74 -29.35 -13.72
N ARG A 182 -24.48 -29.78 -13.53
CA ARG A 182 -24.07 -31.16 -13.82
C ARG A 182 -24.69 -32.18 -12.87
N ILE A 183 -24.91 -31.82 -11.61
CA ILE A 183 -25.62 -32.67 -10.64
C ILE A 183 -27.08 -32.81 -11.09
N ASP A 184 -27.75 -31.69 -11.40
CA ASP A 184 -29.14 -31.69 -11.83
C ASP A 184 -29.35 -32.53 -13.12
N ILE A 185 -28.43 -32.43 -14.09
CA ILE A 185 -28.46 -33.27 -15.31
C ILE A 185 -28.27 -34.76 -14.97
N LYS A 186 -27.35 -35.09 -14.05
CA LYS A 186 -27.13 -36.48 -13.65
C LYS A 186 -28.33 -37.06 -12.91
N GLU A 187 -28.95 -36.28 -12.02
CA GLU A 187 -30.18 -36.69 -11.33
C GLU A 187 -31.33 -36.91 -12.33
N ALA A 188 -31.47 -36.03 -13.32
CA ALA A 188 -32.47 -36.21 -14.38
C ALA A 188 -32.26 -37.50 -15.18
N LEU A 189 -31.02 -37.81 -15.58
CA LEU A 189 -30.70 -39.03 -16.31
C LEU A 189 -30.96 -40.30 -15.48
N ILE A 190 -30.63 -40.29 -14.19
CA ILE A 190 -30.91 -41.43 -13.29
C ILE A 190 -32.43 -41.67 -13.18
N ASN A 191 -33.21 -40.60 -13.04
CA ASN A 191 -34.67 -40.72 -12.97
C ASN A 191 -35.27 -41.25 -14.28
N GLU A 192 -34.75 -40.82 -15.44
CA GLU A 192 -35.18 -41.34 -16.75
C GLU A 192 -34.85 -42.83 -16.91
N GLU A 193 -33.65 -43.27 -16.51
CA GLU A 193 -33.26 -44.69 -16.53
C GLU A 193 -34.15 -45.54 -15.60
N GLU A 194 -34.49 -45.03 -14.42
CA GLU A 194 -35.36 -45.71 -13.46
C GLU A 194 -36.80 -45.86 -14.01
N ASP A 195 -37.33 -44.80 -14.65
CA ASP A 195 -38.62 -44.82 -15.32
C ASP A 195 -38.68 -45.83 -16.49
N GLU A 196 -37.62 -45.92 -17.29
CA GLU A 196 -37.52 -46.91 -18.37
C GLU A 196 -37.48 -48.34 -17.82
N TYR A 197 -36.73 -48.58 -16.75
CA TYR A 197 -36.65 -49.89 -16.11
C TYR A 197 -38.01 -50.34 -15.55
N ILE A 198 -38.77 -49.43 -14.93
CA ILE A 198 -40.13 -49.71 -14.44
C ILE A 198 -41.05 -50.09 -15.60
N LYS A 199 -41.01 -49.34 -16.71
CA LYS A 199 -41.82 -49.64 -17.91
C LYS A 199 -41.45 -51.00 -18.51
N TYR A 200 -40.17 -51.33 -18.56
CA TYR A 200 -39.69 -52.62 -19.05
C TYR A 200 -40.23 -53.79 -18.22
N ASN A 201 -40.16 -53.69 -16.89
CA ASN A 201 -40.69 -54.73 -16.00
C ASN A 201 -42.20 -54.90 -16.14
N GLN A 202 -42.95 -53.79 -16.25
CA GLN A 202 -44.41 -53.85 -16.48
C GLN A 202 -44.76 -54.55 -17.81
N ALA A 203 -43.98 -54.30 -18.87
CA ALA A 203 -44.16 -54.94 -20.15
C ALA A 203 -43.84 -56.45 -20.09
N GLN A 204 -42.79 -56.84 -19.37
CA GLN A 204 -42.46 -58.25 -19.13
C GLN A 204 -43.55 -58.97 -18.33
N ASP A 205 -44.04 -58.36 -17.24
CA ASP A 205 -45.12 -58.93 -16.42
C ASP A 205 -46.41 -59.11 -17.22
N MET A 206 -46.75 -58.13 -18.08
CA MET A 206 -47.89 -58.26 -19.00
C MET A 206 -47.67 -59.38 -20.02
N ALA A 207 -46.49 -59.49 -20.62
CA ALA A 207 -46.18 -60.57 -21.57
C ALA A 207 -46.23 -61.96 -20.91
N ILE A 208 -45.74 -62.10 -19.68
CA ILE A 208 -45.81 -63.35 -18.89
C ILE A 208 -47.26 -63.69 -18.58
N LYS A 209 -48.08 -62.72 -18.15
CA LYS A 209 -49.52 -62.93 -17.89
C LYS A 209 -50.25 -63.37 -19.15
N GLU A 210 -50.00 -62.73 -20.29
CA GLU A 210 -50.60 -63.14 -21.57
C GLU A 210 -50.20 -64.55 -21.98
N GLN A 211 -48.92 -64.90 -21.82
CA GLN A 211 -48.44 -66.26 -22.12
C GLN A 211 -49.07 -67.31 -21.20
N LEU A 212 -49.18 -67.01 -19.89
CA LEU A 212 -49.87 -67.87 -18.94
C LEU A 212 -51.36 -68.02 -19.27
N GLU A 213 -52.04 -66.95 -19.68
CA GLU A 213 -53.45 -67.03 -20.11
C GLU A 213 -53.63 -67.82 -21.40
N ARG A 214 -52.72 -67.68 -22.37
CA ARG A 214 -52.73 -68.49 -23.61
C ARG A 214 -52.51 -69.97 -23.30
N ALA A 215 -51.49 -70.29 -22.51
CA ALA A 215 -51.21 -71.67 -22.07
C ALA A 215 -52.37 -72.26 -21.26
N ARG A 216 -53.05 -71.45 -20.43
CA ARG A 216 -54.26 -71.86 -19.73
C ARG A 216 -55.41 -72.14 -20.72
N LYS A 217 -55.67 -71.24 -21.68
CA LYS A 217 -56.70 -71.45 -22.70
C LYS A 217 -56.44 -72.66 -23.61
N GLU A 218 -55.17 -72.98 -23.88
CA GLU A 218 -54.79 -74.17 -24.64
C GLU A 218 -54.94 -75.46 -23.82
N ASN A 219 -54.59 -75.45 -22.54
CA ASN A 219 -54.77 -76.60 -21.63
C ASN A 219 -56.23 -76.87 -21.24
N PHE A 220 -57.16 -75.93 -21.45
CA PHE A 220 -58.60 -76.08 -21.17
C PHE A 220 -59.46 -76.32 -22.43
N LYS A 221 -58.86 -76.62 -23.59
CA LYS A 221 -59.60 -77.20 -24.72
C LYS A 221 -59.82 -78.70 -24.49
N ILE A 222 -60.90 -79.03 -23.79
CA ILE A 222 -61.59 -80.34 -23.86
C ILE A 222 -62.85 -80.14 -24.69
#